data_AF-A0A838CLV1-F1
#
_entry.id   AF-A0A838CLV1-F1
#
_cell.length_a   1.000
_cell.length_b   1.000
_cell.length_c   1.000
_cell.angle_alpha   90.00
_cell.angle_beta   90.00
_cell.angle_gamma   90.00
#
_symmetry.space_group_name_H-M   'P 1'
#
loop_
_entity.id
_entity.type
_entity.pdbx_description
1 polymer ?
#
loop_
_entity_poly.entity_id
_entity_poly.type
_entity_poly.pdbx_seq_one_letter_code
_entity_poly.pdbx_strand_id
1 'polypeptide(L)'
;MVETLTLSGKLEDITARPVDATTSARIKRPAPDTAAGSIITTQPAPLPVSADGSFTATVHEGLGWLYIDGDGWSDSVRFVAAAGMTTFWEAVANAYPAPIIGTWLEMKKQFQVSIEELADSIIEKVKRANPEPRATGEALLPADTVLNDLLPGRYQVPTRDVAKALGLPAEAVGTITVDWSEGVGSRRFHTFTTGAAGDFQIFRNSYYNGRWLGWREEKLPWSRGALDGTVHLDDLRGAACEGVWGVSGAVASKVGSPTAASAVVEVTVSGSITFQSMIVGEKPPKRYLRWYWNGGWQDWHEPAAAVGTPSATATTTKATDAMVESLMATTDPTKTFQADHAARVASLRSRIGPVTLDGAGGLSLIFDHGTTAVRDWVWPELKKRGLTGTLALSPEVHLDGQGDSRDQATTEELKQMVAEGLVIASHSGDHLGAISYNDLWRQIVVSKQTLESKLGTRVDSWVQPGYALSAGNYKDFGAGRSEQAYSDTMAGRLLQQTYPVITGYVGEEYLYPPVELPVGVRRSAMEKKDSIQTVYNYVNEAAEKGLKHLTFIHPYIFTDDSDDFATRGDYIAFLDHVAKLRDAGRLKVLTLPQLAIAT
;
A
#
# COMPACT_ATOMS: atom_id res chain seq x y z
N MET A 1 -24.61 8.18 33.48
CA MET A 1 -25.40 7.55 32.40
C MET A 1 -24.40 6.80 31.53
N VAL A 2 -24.64 5.52 31.24
CA VAL A 2 -23.73 4.77 30.36
C VAL A 2 -24.05 5.18 28.93
N GLU A 3 -23.08 5.79 28.25
CA GLU A 3 -23.27 6.23 26.87
C GLU A 3 -23.52 5.02 25.96
N THR A 4 -24.52 5.17 25.08
CA THR A 4 -24.80 4.23 24.01
C THR A 4 -24.17 4.74 22.72
N LEU A 5 -23.51 3.86 21.99
CA LEU A 5 -22.93 4.15 20.68
C LEU A 5 -23.62 3.31 19.59
N THR A 6 -23.73 3.86 18.39
CA THR A 6 -24.32 3.17 17.23
C THR A 6 -23.21 2.77 16.28
N LEU A 7 -23.06 1.46 16.08
CA LEU A 7 -22.09 0.87 15.17
C LEU A 7 -22.78 0.42 13.89
N SER A 8 -22.28 0.86 12.74
CA SER A 8 -22.69 0.33 11.43
C SER A 8 -21.75 -0.77 10.94
N GLY A 9 -22.28 -1.78 10.25
CA GLY A 9 -21.49 -2.87 9.69
C GLY A 9 -22.10 -3.41 8.42
N LYS A 10 -21.36 -4.27 7.72
CA LYS A 10 -21.82 -4.97 6.53
C LYS A 10 -21.33 -6.41 6.56
N LEU A 11 -22.23 -7.34 6.33
CA LEU A 11 -21.94 -8.74 6.06
C LEU A 11 -21.87 -8.95 4.55
N GLU A 12 -20.91 -9.71 4.06
CA GLU A 12 -20.79 -10.01 2.63
C GLU A 12 -20.73 -11.53 2.42
N ASP A 13 -21.65 -12.05 1.61
CA ASP A 13 -21.63 -13.44 1.18
C ASP A 13 -20.78 -13.56 -0.08
N ILE A 14 -19.65 -14.27 0.03
CA ILE A 14 -18.68 -14.47 -1.06
C ILE A 14 -19.24 -15.33 -2.21
N THR A 15 -20.42 -15.92 -2.05
CA THR A 15 -21.12 -16.73 -3.07
C THR A 15 -22.14 -15.92 -3.89
N ALA A 16 -22.14 -14.58 -3.75
CA ALA A 16 -23.01 -13.65 -4.47
C ALA A 16 -24.53 -13.84 -4.23
N ARG A 17 -24.90 -14.54 -3.15
CA ARG A 17 -26.30 -14.66 -2.71
C ARG A 17 -26.69 -13.47 -1.83
N PRO A 18 -27.96 -13.03 -1.84
CA PRO A 18 -28.45 -12.02 -0.92
C PRO A 18 -28.26 -12.48 0.53
N VAL A 19 -27.63 -11.64 1.34
CA VAL A 19 -27.19 -12.01 2.70
C VAL A 19 -28.38 -12.26 3.62
N ASP A 20 -29.47 -11.49 3.47
CA ASP A 20 -30.69 -11.62 4.25
C ASP A 20 -31.46 -12.92 3.99
N ALA A 21 -31.19 -13.60 2.88
CA ALA A 21 -31.82 -14.86 2.50
C ALA A 21 -31.08 -16.08 3.06
N THR A 22 -29.78 -15.97 3.36
CA THR A 22 -28.91 -17.10 3.73
C THR A 22 -28.29 -16.98 5.12
N THR A 23 -28.35 -15.78 5.72
CA THR A 23 -27.62 -15.46 6.94
C THR A 23 -28.51 -14.70 7.93
N SER A 24 -28.54 -15.15 9.18
CA SER A 24 -29.15 -14.43 10.29
C SER A 24 -28.07 -13.96 11.27
N ALA A 25 -28.25 -12.75 11.83
CA ALA A 25 -27.32 -12.20 12.80
C ALA A 25 -27.98 -12.00 14.15
N ARG A 26 -27.26 -12.29 15.23
CA ARG A 26 -27.65 -11.99 16.61
C ARG A 26 -26.51 -11.28 17.31
N ILE A 27 -26.80 -10.27 18.11
CA ILE A 27 -25.78 -9.53 18.86
C ILE A 27 -25.99 -9.70 20.35
N LYS A 28 -24.92 -10.10 21.04
CA LYS A 28 -24.80 -10.01 22.49
C LYS A 28 -24.10 -8.70 22.83
N ARG A 29 -24.92 -7.73 23.25
CA ARG A 29 -24.48 -6.37 23.54
C ARG A 29 -23.78 -6.33 24.90
N PRO A 30 -22.71 -5.52 25.05
CA PRO A 30 -22.19 -5.17 26.36
C PRO A 30 -23.34 -4.60 27.22
N ALA A 31 -23.48 -5.10 28.45
CA ALA A 31 -24.43 -4.55 29.42
C ALA A 31 -23.67 -3.72 30.46
N PRO A 32 -24.23 -2.58 30.90
CA PRO A 32 -23.66 -1.83 32.00
C PRO A 32 -23.69 -2.67 33.28
N ASP A 33 -22.56 -2.71 33.98
CA ASP A 33 -22.48 -3.38 35.27
C ASP A 33 -23.35 -2.64 36.29
N THR A 34 -24.38 -3.32 36.80
CA THR A 34 -25.26 -2.77 37.84
C THR A 34 -24.82 -3.16 39.25
N ALA A 35 -23.84 -4.07 39.39
CA ALA A 35 -23.35 -4.54 40.69
C ALA A 35 -21.85 -4.90 40.63
N ALA A 36 -21.02 -4.08 41.28
CA ALA A 36 -19.57 -4.26 41.34
C ALA A 36 -19.17 -5.71 41.69
N GLY A 37 -18.48 -6.38 40.77
CA GLY A 37 -17.96 -7.74 40.95
C GLY A 37 -18.85 -8.87 40.43
N SER A 38 -19.88 -8.57 39.63
CA SER A 38 -20.72 -9.58 38.99
C SER A 38 -20.35 -9.84 37.52
N ILE A 39 -20.47 -11.10 37.07
CA ILE A 39 -20.40 -11.45 35.64
C ILE A 39 -21.80 -11.31 35.07
N ILE A 40 -22.06 -10.24 34.34
CA ILE A 40 -23.35 -10.01 33.68
C ILE A 40 -23.31 -10.64 32.28
N THR A 41 -24.37 -11.39 31.97
CA THR A 41 -24.59 -11.94 30.63
C THR A 41 -25.90 -11.41 30.07
N THR A 42 -25.87 -10.82 28.87
CA THR A 42 -27.07 -10.54 28.09
C THR A 42 -27.41 -11.74 27.20
N GLN A 43 -28.69 -11.97 26.91
CA GLN A 43 -29.07 -12.91 25.87
C GLN A 43 -28.77 -12.28 24.49
N PRO A 44 -28.22 -13.05 23.53
CA PRO A 44 -28.11 -12.57 22.15
C PRO A 44 -29.47 -12.14 21.62
N ALA A 45 -29.56 -10.91 21.10
CA ALA A 45 -30.77 -10.37 20.50
C ALA A 45 -30.66 -10.42 18.96
N PRO A 46 -31.76 -10.65 18.23
CA PRO A 46 -31.75 -10.52 16.77
C PRO A 46 -31.19 -9.17 16.31
N LEU A 47 -30.32 -9.20 15.31
CA LEU A 47 -29.75 -8.03 14.67
C LEU A 47 -30.29 -7.97 13.23
N PRO A 48 -31.16 -7.00 12.89
CA PRO A 48 -31.65 -6.85 11.53
C PRO A 48 -30.50 -6.59 10.56
N VAL A 49 -30.45 -7.38 9.48
CA VAL A 49 -29.51 -7.25 8.37
C VAL A 49 -30.33 -7.00 7.11
N SER A 50 -29.98 -5.98 6.33
CA SER A 50 -30.63 -5.69 5.05
C SER A 50 -30.13 -6.64 3.94
N ALA A 51 -30.80 -6.63 2.79
CA ALA A 51 -30.45 -7.48 1.66
C ALA A 51 -29.03 -7.29 1.12
N ASP A 52 -28.49 -6.07 1.23
CA ASP A 52 -27.09 -5.75 0.89
C ASP A 52 -26.09 -6.09 2.00
N GLY A 53 -26.56 -6.76 3.07
CA GLY A 53 -25.78 -7.16 4.22
C GLY A 53 -25.53 -6.06 5.25
N SER A 54 -26.04 -4.85 5.04
CA SER A 54 -25.83 -3.75 6.00
C SER A 54 -26.60 -3.97 7.31
N PHE A 55 -26.03 -3.53 8.43
CA PHE A 55 -26.70 -3.58 9.73
C PHE A 55 -26.26 -2.42 10.62
N THR A 56 -27.08 -2.11 11.62
CA THR A 56 -26.72 -1.16 12.68
C THR A 56 -27.02 -1.74 14.05
N ALA A 57 -26.12 -1.51 15.00
CA ALA A 57 -26.24 -1.99 16.37
C ALA A 57 -25.98 -0.86 17.36
N THR A 58 -26.98 -0.58 18.21
CA THR A 58 -26.78 0.27 19.39
C THR A 58 -26.24 -0.58 20.54
N VAL A 59 -25.04 -0.24 21.01
CA VAL A 59 -24.31 -0.98 22.06
C VAL A 59 -23.85 -0.01 23.16
N HIS A 60 -23.55 -0.55 24.34
CA HIS A 60 -22.77 0.17 25.35
C HIS A 60 -21.28 -0.07 25.12
N GLU A 61 -20.42 0.76 25.72
CA GLU A 61 -19.00 0.45 25.79
C GLU A 61 -18.74 -0.89 26.48
N GLY A 62 -17.74 -1.63 26.01
CA GLY A 62 -17.32 -2.90 26.59
C GLY A 62 -17.39 -4.09 25.61
N LEU A 63 -17.22 -5.29 26.18
CA LEU A 63 -17.09 -6.55 25.45
C LEU A 63 -18.45 -7.11 25.00
N GLY A 64 -18.56 -7.45 23.72
CA GLY A 64 -19.72 -8.11 23.13
C GLY A 64 -19.35 -9.17 22.08
N TRP A 65 -20.39 -9.83 21.55
CA TRP A 65 -20.26 -10.83 20.48
C TRP A 65 -21.32 -10.64 19.40
N LEU A 66 -20.93 -10.76 18.14
CA LEU A 66 -21.81 -10.92 17.00
C LEU A 66 -21.85 -12.39 16.62
N TYR A 67 -23.02 -13.01 16.67
CA TYR A 67 -23.26 -14.35 16.19
C TYR A 67 -23.85 -14.28 14.79
N ILE A 68 -23.33 -15.08 13.88
CA ILE A 68 -23.73 -15.14 12.48
C ILE A 68 -24.07 -16.59 12.19
N ASP A 69 -25.32 -16.87 11.86
CA ASP A 69 -25.81 -18.22 11.59
C ASP A 69 -26.27 -18.30 10.12
N GLY A 70 -25.80 -19.30 9.38
CA GLY A 70 -26.27 -19.59 8.01
C GLY A 70 -26.63 -21.07 7.84
N ASP A 71 -26.94 -21.48 6.60
CA ASP A 71 -27.38 -22.85 6.30
C ASP A 71 -26.29 -23.89 6.66
N GLY A 72 -26.44 -24.51 7.82
CA GLY A 72 -25.55 -25.56 8.32
C GLY A 72 -24.26 -25.06 8.99
N TRP A 73 -24.12 -23.77 9.28
CA TRP A 73 -22.95 -23.21 9.96
C TRP A 73 -23.30 -22.05 10.92
N SER A 74 -22.43 -21.82 11.90
CA SER A 74 -22.53 -20.72 12.85
C SER A 74 -21.14 -20.18 13.18
N ASP A 75 -21.00 -18.86 13.25
CA ASP A 75 -19.77 -18.19 13.66
C ASP A 75 -20.05 -17.16 14.77
N SER A 76 -19.01 -16.80 15.53
CA SER A 76 -19.07 -15.78 16.56
C SER A 76 -17.88 -14.84 16.48
N VAL A 77 -18.15 -13.56 16.27
CA VAL A 77 -17.14 -12.50 16.19
C VAL A 77 -17.13 -11.72 17.50
N ARG A 78 -15.99 -11.71 18.18
CA ARG A 78 -15.78 -10.91 19.40
C ARG A 78 -15.57 -9.44 19.03
N PHE A 79 -16.16 -8.51 19.79
CA PHE A 79 -15.94 -7.07 19.63
C PHE A 79 -15.84 -6.36 20.99
N VAL A 80 -15.11 -5.24 21.07
CA VAL A 80 -15.02 -4.37 22.25
C VAL A 80 -15.34 -2.95 21.79
N ALA A 81 -16.52 -2.45 22.16
CA ALA A 81 -16.97 -1.11 21.84
C ALA A 81 -16.35 -0.07 22.78
N ALA A 82 -15.96 1.09 22.24
CA ALA A 82 -15.45 2.23 23.01
C ALA A 82 -15.96 3.56 22.42
N ALA A 83 -15.93 4.62 23.22
CA ALA A 83 -16.31 5.97 22.78
C ALA A 83 -15.60 6.37 21.47
N GLY A 84 -16.33 7.02 20.57
CA GLY A 84 -15.83 7.51 19.28
C GLY A 84 -15.87 6.50 18.14
N MET A 85 -16.16 5.22 18.40
CA MET A 85 -16.35 4.22 17.34
C MET A 85 -17.70 4.42 16.64
N THR A 86 -17.69 4.29 15.32
CA THR A 86 -18.89 4.43 14.47
C THR A 86 -19.17 3.18 13.64
N THR A 87 -18.20 2.26 13.53
CA THR A 87 -18.33 1.03 12.75
C THR A 87 -18.10 -0.22 13.59
N PHE A 88 -18.77 -1.31 13.24
CA PHE A 88 -18.65 -2.59 13.91
C PHE A 88 -17.24 -3.18 13.78
N TRP A 89 -16.57 -2.88 12.66
CA TRP A 89 -15.19 -3.31 12.41
C TRP A 89 -14.19 -2.68 13.38
N GLU A 90 -14.34 -1.39 13.73
CA GLU A 90 -13.51 -0.73 14.76
C GLU A 90 -13.62 -1.47 16.10
N ALA A 91 -14.83 -1.88 16.49
CA ALA A 91 -15.06 -2.62 17.72
C ALA A 91 -14.50 -4.05 17.66
N VAL A 92 -14.64 -4.75 16.52
CA VAL A 92 -14.04 -6.08 16.31
C VAL A 92 -12.52 -6.01 16.43
N ALA A 93 -11.91 -5.04 15.76
CA ALA A 93 -10.47 -4.80 15.83
C ALA A 93 -9.98 -4.52 17.27
N ASN A 94 -10.75 -3.74 18.02
CA ASN A 94 -10.45 -3.43 19.42
C ASN A 94 -10.54 -4.64 20.37
N ALA A 95 -11.21 -5.73 19.96
CA ALA A 95 -11.31 -6.95 20.76
C ALA A 95 -10.10 -7.89 20.66
N TYR A 96 -9.20 -7.65 19.71
CA TYR A 96 -7.99 -8.45 19.55
C TYR A 96 -6.85 -7.88 20.40
N PRO A 97 -6.01 -8.73 21.00
CA PRO A 97 -4.89 -8.28 21.84
C PRO A 97 -3.84 -7.48 21.05
N ALA A 98 -4.01 -6.15 21.05
CA ALA A 98 -3.13 -5.03 21.42
C ALA A 98 -1.63 -4.82 20.99
N PRO A 99 -0.97 -5.57 20.08
CA PRO A 99 0.10 -4.91 19.31
C PRO A 99 0.00 -5.01 17.78
N ILE A 100 -0.80 -5.93 17.25
CA ILE A 100 -0.75 -6.26 15.81
C ILE A 100 -1.80 -5.48 15.01
N ILE A 101 -3.01 -5.29 15.54
CA ILE A 101 -4.12 -4.72 14.76
C ILE A 101 -4.18 -3.20 14.79
N GLY A 102 -3.74 -2.54 15.86
CA GLY A 102 -3.57 -1.08 15.86
C GLY A 102 -2.57 -0.65 14.79
N THR A 103 -1.43 -1.35 14.72
CA THR A 103 -0.39 -1.18 13.71
C THR A 103 -0.84 -1.60 12.32
N TRP A 104 -1.61 -2.69 12.18
CA TRP A 104 -2.12 -3.18 10.89
C TRP A 104 -3.27 -2.35 10.34
N LEU A 105 -4.17 -1.81 11.19
CA LEU A 105 -5.19 -0.86 10.75
C LEU A 105 -4.57 0.49 10.45
N GLU A 106 -3.58 0.93 11.22
CA GLU A 106 -2.81 2.12 10.90
C GLU A 106 -2.07 1.93 9.57
N MET A 107 -1.45 0.76 9.32
CA MET A 107 -0.83 0.43 8.04
C MET A 107 -1.85 0.27 6.91
N LYS A 108 -2.99 -0.39 7.12
CA LYS A 108 -4.04 -0.56 6.10
C LYS A 108 -4.70 0.79 5.75
N LYS A 109 -4.90 1.67 6.73
CA LYS A 109 -5.30 3.07 6.51
C LYS A 109 -4.16 3.79 5.78
N GLN A 110 -2.92 3.71 6.26
CA GLN A 110 -1.71 4.17 5.56
C GLN A 110 -1.32 3.34 4.30
N PHE A 111 -2.18 2.51 3.70
CA PHE A 111 -1.90 1.82 2.43
C PHE A 111 -3.08 1.93 1.46
N GLN A 112 -4.33 1.84 1.95
CA GLN A 112 -5.53 2.10 1.13
C GLN A 112 -5.81 3.60 0.99
N VAL A 113 -5.62 4.40 2.04
CA VAL A 113 -5.68 5.86 1.95
C VAL A 113 -4.34 6.41 1.42
N SER A 114 -3.21 5.71 1.58
CA SER A 114 -1.91 6.30 1.24
C SER A 114 -1.45 6.19 -0.21
N ILE A 115 -2.18 5.55 -1.12
CA ILE A 115 -1.78 5.55 -2.54
C ILE A 115 -2.76 6.38 -3.33
N GLU A 116 -4.08 6.25 -3.12
CA GLU A 116 -5.04 7.09 -3.82
C GLU A 116 -5.30 8.41 -3.10
N GLU A 117 -5.50 8.46 -1.78
CA GLU A 117 -5.59 9.75 -1.07
C GLU A 117 -4.22 10.33 -0.76
N LEU A 118 -3.10 9.59 -0.70
CA LEU A 118 -1.77 10.24 -0.71
C LEU A 118 -1.36 10.58 -2.13
N ALA A 119 -1.73 9.86 -3.20
CA ALA A 119 -1.51 10.42 -4.54
C ALA A 119 -2.44 11.60 -4.77
N ASP A 120 -3.69 11.61 -4.33
CA ASP A 120 -4.58 12.77 -4.47
C ASP A 120 -4.29 13.88 -3.46
N SER A 121 -3.79 13.57 -2.25
CA SER A 121 -3.31 14.53 -1.25
C SER A 121 -1.89 14.97 -1.55
N ILE A 122 -1.01 14.16 -2.15
CA ILE A 122 0.28 14.60 -2.71
C ILE A 122 0.02 15.30 -4.01
N ILE A 123 -0.95 14.94 -4.85
CA ILE A 123 -1.30 15.70 -6.05
C ILE A 123 -1.98 17.00 -5.64
N GLU A 124 -2.83 17.05 -4.62
CA GLU A 124 -3.40 18.29 -4.06
C GLU A 124 -2.38 19.09 -3.25
N LYS A 125 -1.50 18.46 -2.46
CA LYS A 125 -0.44 19.13 -1.69
C LYS A 125 0.75 19.48 -2.56
N VAL A 126 1.05 18.79 -3.65
CA VAL A 126 2.00 19.17 -4.71
C VAL A 126 1.34 20.21 -5.60
N LYS A 127 0.05 20.14 -5.95
CA LYS A 127 -0.65 21.28 -6.59
C LYS A 127 -0.69 22.52 -5.68
N ARG A 128 -0.77 22.36 -4.36
CA ARG A 128 -0.69 23.46 -3.36
C ARG A 128 0.74 23.89 -2.98
N ALA A 129 1.74 23.02 -3.10
CA ALA A 129 3.14 23.27 -2.69
C ALA A 129 4.13 23.41 -3.86
N ASN A 130 3.74 23.01 -5.06
CA ASN A 130 4.48 23.03 -6.33
C ASN A 130 3.52 22.92 -7.54
N PRO A 131 2.79 23.98 -7.91
CA PRO A 131 2.28 24.06 -9.27
C PRO A 131 3.48 24.00 -10.25
N GLU A 132 3.55 22.91 -11.03
CA GLU A 132 4.53 22.74 -12.11
C GLU A 132 4.54 23.95 -13.07
N PRO A 133 5.69 24.22 -13.71
CA PRO A 133 6.59 25.32 -13.41
C PRO A 133 6.24 26.57 -14.23
N ARG A 134 5.96 27.71 -13.58
CA ARG A 134 5.98 29.04 -14.24
C ARG A 134 5.94 30.23 -13.27
N ALA A 135 6.95 30.29 -12.40
CA ALA A 135 7.64 31.50 -11.92
C ALA A 135 8.54 31.03 -10.78
N THR A 136 9.78 30.71 -11.14
CA THR A 136 10.84 30.37 -10.18
C THR A 136 11.07 31.55 -9.23
N GLY A 137 10.75 31.37 -7.95
CA GLY A 137 11.00 32.34 -6.89
C GLY A 137 9.78 33.19 -6.54
N GLU A 138 9.69 33.55 -5.27
CA GLU A 138 8.77 34.56 -4.73
C GLU A 138 8.92 35.88 -5.52
N ALA A 139 8.18 36.04 -6.62
CA ALA A 139 8.29 37.21 -7.46
C ALA A 139 7.67 38.42 -6.73
N LEU A 140 8.44 39.49 -6.61
CA LEU A 140 7.96 40.77 -6.11
C LEU A 140 6.99 41.37 -7.14
N LEU A 141 5.77 41.71 -6.73
CA LEU A 141 4.79 42.32 -7.62
C LEU A 141 5.12 43.78 -7.91
N PRO A 142 5.22 44.18 -9.19
CA PRO A 142 5.15 45.58 -9.59
C PRO A 142 3.78 46.22 -9.29
N ALA A 143 3.75 47.53 -9.05
CA ALA A 143 2.53 48.27 -8.74
C ALA A 143 1.50 48.32 -9.89
N ASP A 144 1.93 48.06 -11.13
CA ASP A 144 1.11 48.04 -12.35
C ASP A 144 0.62 46.63 -12.74
N THR A 145 0.82 45.63 -11.88
CA THR A 145 0.40 44.26 -12.16
C THR A 145 -1.12 44.13 -12.28
N VAL A 146 -1.60 43.47 -13.33
CA VAL A 146 -3.02 43.09 -13.45
C VAL A 146 -3.25 41.80 -12.67
N LEU A 147 -3.79 41.90 -11.46
CA LEU A 147 -3.97 40.75 -10.54
C LEU A 147 -4.73 39.58 -11.18
N ASN A 148 -5.73 39.86 -12.02
CA ASN A 148 -6.59 38.83 -12.63
C ASN A 148 -5.87 37.97 -13.68
N ASP A 149 -4.74 38.46 -14.18
CA ASP A 149 -3.91 37.80 -15.20
C ASP A 149 -2.74 37.05 -14.56
N LEU A 150 -2.61 37.11 -13.23
CA LEU A 150 -1.61 36.33 -12.51
C LEU A 150 -1.83 34.85 -12.76
N LEU A 151 -0.74 34.19 -13.13
CA LEU A 151 -0.68 32.74 -13.18
C LEU A 151 -0.72 32.15 -11.76
N PRO A 152 -1.06 30.86 -11.61
CA PRO A 152 -0.94 30.21 -10.31
C PRO A 152 0.48 30.34 -9.74
N GLY A 153 0.58 30.71 -8.46
CA GLY A 153 1.87 31.00 -7.82
C GLY A 153 1.78 31.83 -6.55
N ARG A 154 2.92 32.05 -5.90
CA ARG A 154 3.07 32.92 -4.73
C ARG A 154 3.86 34.18 -5.08
N TYR A 155 3.30 35.33 -4.74
CA TYR A 155 3.81 36.63 -5.11
C TYR A 155 3.92 37.53 -3.89
N GLN A 156 5.06 38.21 -3.75
CA GLN A 156 5.30 39.12 -2.63
C GLN A 156 4.78 40.52 -2.96
N VAL A 157 4.11 41.14 -2.01
CA VAL A 157 3.66 42.54 -2.05
C VAL A 157 4.61 43.34 -1.16
N PRO A 158 5.67 43.93 -1.73
CA PRO A 158 6.80 44.42 -0.95
C PRO A 158 6.52 45.71 -0.18
N THR A 159 5.57 46.52 -0.65
CA THR A 159 5.27 47.82 -0.05
C THR A 159 3.76 48.07 -0.01
N ARG A 160 3.36 48.95 0.92
CA ARG A 160 1.99 49.46 1.04
C ARG A 160 1.52 50.17 -0.24
N ASP A 161 2.39 50.91 -0.91
CA ASP A 161 2.04 51.60 -2.15
C ASP A 161 1.74 50.62 -3.29
N VAL A 162 2.48 49.51 -3.38
CA VAL A 162 2.17 48.42 -4.32
C VAL A 162 0.82 47.79 -3.96
N ALA A 163 0.57 47.49 -2.68
CA ALA A 163 -0.72 46.92 -2.25
C ALA A 163 -1.91 47.82 -2.62
N LYS A 164 -1.74 49.14 -2.42
CA LYS A 164 -2.74 50.15 -2.75
C LYS A 164 -2.96 50.27 -4.26
N ALA A 165 -1.90 50.31 -5.06
CA ALA A 165 -1.99 50.38 -6.51
C ALA A 165 -2.67 49.15 -7.13
N LEU A 166 -2.46 47.97 -6.53
CA LEU A 166 -3.08 46.71 -6.92
C LEU A 166 -4.53 46.55 -6.39
N GLY A 167 -5.02 47.49 -5.57
CA GLY A 167 -6.35 47.41 -4.98
C GLY A 167 -6.54 46.26 -3.99
N LEU A 168 -5.46 45.88 -3.28
CA LEU A 168 -5.51 44.83 -2.27
C LEU A 168 -6.18 45.32 -0.98
N PRO A 169 -6.94 44.44 -0.29
CA PRO A 169 -7.54 44.77 0.99
C PRO A 169 -6.46 45.05 2.05
N ALA A 170 -6.79 45.88 3.05
CA ALA A 170 -5.91 46.37 4.11
C ALA A 170 -4.71 47.25 3.69
N GLU A 171 -4.44 47.43 2.38
CA GLU A 171 -3.32 48.25 1.86
C GLU A 171 -1.98 47.95 2.57
N ALA A 172 -1.66 46.69 2.78
CA ALA A 172 -0.52 46.29 3.61
C ALA A 172 0.46 45.41 2.84
N VAL A 173 1.68 45.28 3.36
CA VAL A 173 2.67 44.32 2.83
C VAL A 173 2.22 42.89 3.11
N GLY A 174 2.54 41.95 2.24
CA GLY A 174 2.07 40.58 2.42
C GLY A 174 2.37 39.69 1.23
N THR A 175 1.65 38.58 1.15
CA THR A 175 1.84 37.58 0.10
C THR A 175 0.49 37.25 -0.54
N ILE A 176 0.44 37.30 -1.87
CA ILE A 176 -0.69 36.78 -2.65
C ILE A 176 -0.35 35.37 -3.09
N THR A 177 -1.27 34.43 -2.86
CA THR A 177 -1.27 33.11 -3.47
C THR A 177 -2.38 33.05 -4.51
N VAL A 178 -2.06 32.59 -5.72
CA VAL A 178 -3.00 32.43 -6.83
C VAL A 178 -3.16 30.94 -7.10
N ASP A 179 -4.39 30.45 -7.08
CA ASP A 179 -4.73 29.04 -7.30
C ASP A 179 -5.79 28.92 -8.40
N TRP A 180 -5.59 28.01 -9.36
CA TRP A 180 -6.58 27.68 -10.40
C TRP A 180 -6.99 26.21 -10.25
N SER A 181 -8.29 25.91 -10.35
CA SER A 181 -8.76 24.52 -10.48
C SER A 181 -9.44 24.31 -11.83
N GLU A 182 -9.00 23.28 -12.58
CA GLU A 182 -9.64 22.90 -13.84
C GLU A 182 -10.84 21.97 -13.63
N GLY A 183 -11.94 22.25 -14.33
CA GLY A 183 -13.24 21.58 -14.25
C GLY A 183 -14.36 22.45 -14.85
N VAL A 184 -15.58 21.91 -14.97
CA VAL A 184 -16.74 22.68 -15.48
C VAL A 184 -16.99 23.89 -14.58
N GLY A 185 -16.77 25.11 -15.11
CA GLY A 185 -16.96 26.38 -14.40
C GLY A 185 -15.71 27.04 -13.83
N SER A 186 -14.50 26.74 -14.36
CA SER A 186 -13.18 27.35 -14.07
C SER A 186 -13.13 28.24 -12.82
N ARG A 187 -12.63 27.69 -11.71
CA ARG A 187 -12.48 28.43 -10.45
C ARG A 187 -11.06 28.97 -10.33
N ARG A 188 -10.92 30.28 -10.10
CA ARG A 188 -9.64 30.91 -9.73
C ARG A 188 -9.79 31.53 -8.34
N PHE A 189 -8.74 31.46 -7.53
CA PHE A 189 -8.69 32.04 -6.20
C PHE A 189 -7.44 32.89 -6.04
N HIS A 190 -7.60 34.07 -5.47
CA HIS A 190 -6.50 34.84 -4.90
C HIS A 190 -6.65 34.85 -3.39
N THR A 191 -5.59 34.47 -2.68
CA THR A 191 -5.52 34.52 -1.22
C THR A 191 -4.43 35.50 -0.84
N PHE A 192 -4.80 36.63 -0.25
CA PHE A 192 -3.86 37.63 0.23
C PHE A 192 -3.71 37.51 1.74
N THR A 193 -2.48 37.23 2.19
CA THR A 193 -2.14 37.13 3.61
C THR A 193 -1.26 38.31 3.99
N THR A 194 -1.65 39.05 5.03
CA THR A 194 -0.96 40.27 5.45
C THR A 194 -0.96 40.41 6.97
N GLY A 195 -0.03 41.19 7.53
CA GLY A 195 0.14 41.39 8.97
C GLY A 195 1.40 40.70 9.53
N ALA A 196 1.72 41.02 10.78
CA ALA A 196 2.83 40.40 11.50
C ALA A 196 2.44 38.99 11.98
N ALA A 197 3.44 38.13 12.19
CA ALA A 197 3.24 36.79 12.74
C ALA A 197 2.51 36.88 14.09
N GLY A 198 1.24 36.47 14.12
CA GLY A 198 0.37 36.49 15.29
C GLY A 198 -0.87 37.37 15.22
N ASP A 199 -0.96 38.26 14.23
CA ASP A 199 -2.11 39.15 13.99
C ASP A 199 -2.40 39.28 12.49
N PHE A 200 -2.20 38.17 11.76
CA PHE A 200 -2.30 38.15 10.31
C PHE A 200 -3.76 38.03 9.86
N GLN A 201 -4.10 38.82 8.85
CA GLN A 201 -5.40 38.80 8.17
C GLN A 201 -5.28 38.03 6.86
N ILE A 202 -6.29 37.25 6.54
CA ILE A 202 -6.40 36.54 5.28
C ILE A 202 -7.61 37.08 4.53
N PHE A 203 -7.39 37.48 3.29
CA PHE A 203 -8.44 37.89 2.38
C PHE A 203 -8.48 36.95 1.19
N ARG A 204 -9.67 36.64 0.71
CA ARG A 204 -9.86 35.82 -0.49
C ARG A 204 -10.70 36.54 -1.53
N ASN A 205 -10.26 36.47 -2.79
CA ASN A 205 -11.04 36.85 -3.96
C ASN A 205 -11.25 35.59 -4.81
N SER A 206 -12.47 35.36 -5.26
CA SER A 206 -12.83 34.13 -6.01
C SER A 206 -13.42 34.48 -7.37
N TYR A 207 -13.04 33.74 -8.40
CA TYR A 207 -13.61 33.80 -9.74
C TYR A 207 -14.51 32.59 -9.96
N TYR A 208 -15.76 32.84 -10.34
CA TYR A 208 -16.74 31.80 -10.63
C TYR A 208 -17.77 32.29 -11.64
N ASN A 209 -18.17 31.43 -12.60
CA ASN A 209 -19.14 31.75 -13.65
C ASN A 209 -18.86 33.07 -14.39
N GLY A 210 -17.62 33.27 -14.82
CA GLY A 210 -17.25 34.40 -15.69
C GLY A 210 -16.92 35.71 -14.97
N ARG A 211 -17.00 35.79 -13.63
CA ARG A 211 -16.77 37.03 -12.87
C ARG A 211 -16.00 36.83 -11.55
N TRP A 212 -15.29 37.87 -11.13
CA TRP A 212 -14.70 37.97 -9.80
C TRP A 212 -15.74 38.43 -8.78
N LEU A 213 -15.74 37.81 -7.60
CA LEU A 213 -16.69 38.09 -6.53
C LEU A 213 -16.22 39.19 -5.57
N GLY A 214 -14.99 39.69 -5.74
CA GLY A 214 -14.39 40.71 -4.88
C GLY A 214 -13.69 40.11 -3.66
N TRP A 215 -12.85 40.93 -3.02
CA TRP A 215 -12.13 40.55 -1.81
C TRP A 215 -13.07 40.48 -0.61
N ARG A 216 -12.95 39.40 0.16
CA ARG A 216 -13.59 39.25 1.48
C ARG A 216 -12.55 38.80 2.49
N GLU A 217 -12.65 39.29 3.72
CA GLU A 217 -11.86 38.75 4.84
C GLU A 217 -12.35 37.34 5.17
N GLU A 218 -11.44 36.36 5.20
CA GLU A 218 -11.74 34.98 5.58
C GLU A 218 -11.10 34.66 6.93
N LYS A 219 -11.95 34.31 7.90
CA LYS A 219 -11.50 33.62 9.13
C LYS A 219 -11.43 32.13 8.83
N LEU A 220 -10.25 31.65 8.49
CA LEU A 220 -10.08 30.24 8.15
C LEU A 220 -10.22 29.36 9.42
N PRO A 221 -11.05 28.30 9.41
CA PRO A 221 -11.29 27.44 10.58
C PRO A 221 -10.03 26.75 11.16
N TRP A 222 -8.96 26.69 10.39
CA TRP A 222 -7.68 26.03 10.72
C TRP A 222 -6.59 27.01 11.20
N SER A 223 -6.89 28.32 11.31
CA SER A 223 -5.98 29.29 11.93
C SER A 223 -6.16 29.31 13.44
N ARG A 224 -5.08 29.07 14.19
CA ARG A 224 -5.08 28.98 15.66
C ARG A 224 -4.54 30.22 16.36
N GLY A 225 -4.08 31.21 15.59
CA GLY A 225 -3.50 32.45 16.10
C GLY A 225 -2.04 32.30 16.58
N ALA A 226 -1.52 33.32 17.25
CA ALA A 226 -0.18 33.28 17.84
C ALA A 226 -0.14 32.54 19.18
N LEU A 227 0.94 31.81 19.42
CA LEU A 227 1.31 31.36 20.75
C LEU A 227 1.74 32.57 21.60
N ASP A 228 1.21 32.64 22.80
CA ASP A 228 1.49 33.69 23.79
C ASP A 228 2.68 33.37 24.71
N GLY A 229 3.24 32.16 24.59
CA GLY A 229 4.32 31.63 25.41
C GLY A 229 3.89 30.80 26.61
N THR A 230 2.58 30.58 26.79
CA THR A 230 2.04 29.68 27.82
C THR A 230 1.86 28.24 27.31
N VAL A 231 1.70 28.07 25.99
CA VAL A 231 1.56 26.77 25.33
C VAL A 231 2.87 26.39 24.65
N HIS A 232 3.44 25.24 25.03
CA HIS A 232 4.67 24.73 24.43
C HIS A 232 4.36 24.01 23.11
N LEU A 233 5.28 24.04 22.14
CA LEU A 233 5.09 23.30 20.88
C LEU A 233 4.98 21.79 21.12
N ASP A 234 5.57 21.28 22.20
CA ASP A 234 5.46 19.86 22.56
C ASP A 234 4.06 19.46 23.03
N ASP A 235 3.26 20.44 23.47
CA ASP A 235 1.89 20.23 23.91
C ASP A 235 0.90 20.22 22.74
N LEU A 236 1.33 20.73 21.58
CA LEU A 236 0.51 20.77 20.36
C LEU A 236 0.46 19.39 19.70
N ARG A 237 -0.32 18.49 20.31
CA ARG A 237 -0.53 17.10 19.90
C ARG A 237 -2.00 16.74 19.73
N GLY A 238 -2.28 15.82 18.82
CA GLY A 238 -3.62 15.29 18.57
C GLY A 238 -4.55 16.27 17.85
N ALA A 239 -5.69 15.75 17.39
CA ALA A 239 -6.56 16.43 16.43
C ALA A 239 -7.05 17.81 16.91
N ALA A 240 -7.18 18.00 18.23
CA ALA A 240 -7.58 19.27 18.82
C ALA A 240 -6.59 20.42 18.53
N CYS A 241 -5.32 20.09 18.31
CA CYS A 241 -4.26 21.06 18.05
C CYS A 241 -3.97 21.27 16.55
N GLU A 242 -4.67 20.56 15.66
CA GLU A 242 -4.46 20.71 14.21
C GLU A 242 -4.73 22.14 13.75
N GLY A 243 -3.87 22.64 12.87
CA GLY A 243 -3.96 23.98 12.31
C GLY A 243 -2.64 24.72 12.29
N VAL A 244 -2.73 26.01 12.01
CA VAL A 244 -1.57 26.90 11.85
C VAL A 244 -1.45 27.81 13.06
N TRP A 245 -0.27 27.78 13.65
CA TRP A 245 0.12 28.52 14.84
C TRP A 245 1.21 29.52 14.49
N GLY A 246 1.06 30.76 14.95
CA GLY A 246 2.11 31.77 14.87
C GLY A 246 3.07 31.66 16.04
N VAL A 247 4.37 31.73 15.78
CA VAL A 247 5.41 31.84 16.81
C VAL A 247 6.14 33.15 16.58
N SER A 248 6.02 34.10 17.50
CA SER A 248 6.81 35.34 17.41
C SER A 248 8.23 35.11 17.94
N GLY A 249 9.22 35.85 17.43
CA GLY A 249 10.59 35.73 17.93
C GLY A 249 10.74 35.99 19.43
N ALA A 250 9.88 36.84 20.02
CA ALA A 250 9.87 37.09 21.47
C ALA A 250 9.37 35.89 22.32
N VAL A 251 8.64 34.98 21.68
CA VAL A 251 8.00 33.81 22.32
C VAL A 251 8.71 32.50 21.93
N ALA A 252 9.44 32.47 20.81
CA ALA A 252 10.03 31.28 20.22
C ALA A 252 10.81 30.39 21.20
N SER A 253 11.71 30.97 22.01
CA SER A 253 12.50 30.22 22.99
C SER A 253 11.66 29.68 24.17
N LYS A 254 10.53 30.32 24.49
CA LYS A 254 9.63 29.89 25.57
C LYS A 254 8.75 28.71 25.18
N VAL A 255 8.50 28.54 23.88
CA VAL A 255 7.61 27.50 23.34
C VAL A 255 8.35 26.30 22.76
N GLY A 256 9.68 26.23 22.91
CA GLY A 256 10.48 25.10 22.41
C GLY A 256 10.69 25.11 20.89
N SER A 257 10.70 26.30 20.28
CA SER A 257 11.08 26.47 18.88
C SER A 257 12.56 26.10 18.68
N PRO A 258 12.94 25.45 17.56
CA PRO A 258 14.35 25.16 17.23
C PRO A 258 15.15 26.42 16.86
N THR A 259 14.49 27.58 16.69
CA THR A 259 15.10 28.88 16.42
C THR A 259 14.46 29.98 17.27
N ALA A 260 15.17 31.09 17.48
CA ALA A 260 14.66 32.30 18.12
C ALA A 260 13.91 33.25 17.16
N ALA A 261 13.88 32.96 15.86
CA ALA A 261 13.19 33.80 14.88
C ALA A 261 11.67 33.55 14.87
N SER A 262 10.93 34.52 14.34
CA SER A 262 9.49 34.36 14.11
C SER A 262 9.23 33.25 13.09
N ALA A 263 8.24 32.41 13.36
CA ALA A 263 7.92 31.24 12.56
C ALA A 263 6.41 31.00 12.47
N VAL A 264 6.04 30.18 11.51
CA VAL A 264 4.71 29.59 11.39
C VAL A 264 4.85 28.09 11.57
N VAL A 265 4.05 27.51 12.47
CA VAL A 265 4.01 26.07 12.73
C VAL A 265 2.68 25.52 12.25
N GLU A 266 2.75 24.56 11.34
CA GLU A 266 1.62 23.75 10.93
C GLU A 266 1.63 22.46 11.74
N VAL A 267 0.54 22.18 12.43
CA VAL A 267 0.29 20.94 13.17
C VAL A 267 -0.72 20.13 12.39
N THR A 268 -0.37 18.89 12.04
CA THR A 268 -1.27 17.94 11.38
C THR A 268 -1.22 16.61 12.09
N VAL A 269 -2.31 15.85 12.04
CA VAL A 269 -2.43 14.58 12.73
C VAL A 269 -2.84 13.52 11.72
N SER A 270 -2.14 12.39 11.77
CA SER A 270 -2.48 11.22 10.98
C SER A 270 -2.48 10.02 11.92
N GLY A 271 -3.68 9.49 12.17
CA GLY A 271 -3.90 8.45 13.16
C GLY A 271 -3.42 8.88 14.55
N SER A 272 -2.44 8.16 15.09
CA SER A 272 -1.82 8.45 16.41
C SER A 272 -0.58 9.36 16.33
N ILE A 273 -0.15 9.73 15.12
CA ILE A 273 1.05 10.54 14.90
C ILE A 273 0.64 12.01 14.76
N THR A 274 1.34 12.89 15.49
CA THR A 274 1.24 14.34 15.24
C THR A 274 2.49 14.81 14.51
N PHE A 275 2.33 15.49 13.39
CA PHE A 275 3.41 16.13 12.65
C PHE A 275 3.43 17.63 12.92
N GLN A 276 4.63 18.18 13.01
CA GLN A 276 4.86 19.62 13.03
C GLN A 276 5.81 20.02 11.90
N SER A 277 5.37 20.97 11.10
CA SER A 277 6.17 21.61 10.06
C SER A 277 6.29 23.10 10.37
N MET A 278 7.51 23.57 10.58
CA MET A 278 7.79 24.96 10.91
C MET A 278 8.50 25.67 9.76
N ILE A 279 8.03 26.85 9.40
CA ILE A 279 8.68 27.77 8.45
C ILE A 279 9.12 29.01 9.21
N VAL A 280 10.39 29.33 9.13
CA VAL A 280 11.02 30.43 9.88
C VAL A 280 11.24 31.62 8.96
N GLY A 281 10.83 32.80 9.39
CA GLY A 281 10.97 34.08 8.68
C GLY A 281 12.40 34.65 8.67
N GLU A 282 13.42 33.80 8.55
CA GLU A 282 14.81 34.19 8.32
C GLU A 282 15.07 34.42 6.82
N LYS A 283 16.22 35.03 6.46
CA LYS A 283 16.68 35.14 5.06
C LYS A 283 17.98 34.36 4.88
N PRO A 284 17.98 33.26 4.11
CA PRO A 284 16.82 32.60 3.47
C PRO A 284 15.88 31.93 4.49
N PRO A 285 14.59 31.71 4.15
CA PRO A 285 13.67 31.00 5.04
C PRO A 285 14.15 29.59 5.31
N LYS A 286 14.10 29.16 6.57
CA LYS A 286 14.42 27.80 6.98
C LYS A 286 13.16 27.00 7.25
N ARG A 287 13.25 25.68 7.06
CA ARG A 287 12.18 24.75 7.38
C ARG A 287 12.65 23.74 8.43
N TYR A 288 11.81 23.44 9.39
CA TYR A 288 12.02 22.38 10.37
C TYR A 288 10.84 21.42 10.38
N LEU A 289 11.11 20.15 10.63
CA LEU A 289 10.12 19.09 10.72
C LEU A 289 10.35 18.26 11.98
N ARG A 290 9.28 17.80 12.63
CA ARG A 290 9.32 16.76 13.66
C ARG A 290 7.97 16.04 13.78
N TRP A 291 7.93 14.95 14.52
CA TRP A 291 6.70 14.22 14.79
C TRP A 291 6.66 13.61 16.20
N TYR A 292 5.45 13.45 16.73
CA TYR A 292 5.17 12.78 17.99
C TYR A 292 4.61 11.39 17.71
N TRP A 293 5.26 10.37 18.25
CA TRP A 293 4.83 8.97 18.13
C TRP A 293 5.32 8.15 19.32
N ASN A 294 4.54 7.13 19.71
CA ASN A 294 4.85 6.22 20.83
C ASN A 294 5.23 6.92 22.15
N GLY A 295 4.52 8.01 22.48
CA GLY A 295 4.71 8.71 23.76
C GLY A 295 5.85 9.74 23.77
N GLY A 296 6.52 10.00 22.64
CA GLY A 296 7.63 10.96 22.57
C GLY A 296 7.69 11.76 21.27
N TRP A 297 8.26 12.96 21.36
CA TRP A 297 8.65 13.75 20.18
C TRP A 297 9.98 13.28 19.64
N GLN A 298 10.11 13.28 18.32
CA GLN A 298 11.41 13.30 17.68
C GLN A 298 11.99 14.72 17.70
N ASP A 299 13.32 14.80 17.63
CA ASP A 299 14.02 16.08 17.53
C ASP A 299 13.61 16.86 16.28
N TRP A 300 13.84 18.16 16.30
CA TRP A 300 13.65 18.98 15.10
C TRP A 300 14.73 18.67 14.07
N HIS A 301 14.31 18.44 12.84
CA HIS A 301 15.20 18.21 11.71
C HIS A 301 15.04 19.31 10.67
N GLU A 302 16.16 19.97 10.33
CA GLU A 302 16.25 20.88 9.17
C GLU A 302 16.48 20.00 7.93
N PRO A 303 15.54 19.92 6.96
CA PRO A 303 15.79 19.21 5.72
C PRO A 303 16.96 19.87 5.00
N ALA A 304 17.94 19.08 4.56
CA ALA A 304 19.14 19.61 3.90
C ALA A 304 18.77 20.59 2.77
N ALA A 305 19.33 21.80 2.83
CA ALA A 305 19.17 22.80 1.79
C ALA A 305 19.62 22.22 0.44
N ALA A 306 18.72 22.21 -0.55
CA ALA A 306 19.00 21.71 -1.89
C ALA A 306 20.05 22.61 -2.57
N VAL A 307 21.32 22.21 -2.51
CA VAL A 307 22.36 22.77 -3.38
C VAL A 307 22.28 22.04 -4.72
N GLY A 308 21.69 22.71 -5.71
CA GLY A 308 21.64 22.26 -7.10
C GLY A 308 20.44 21.38 -7.38
N THR A 309 19.59 21.80 -8.31
CA THR A 309 18.40 21.15 -8.87
C THR A 309 18.46 19.61 -8.85
N PRO A 310 17.62 18.94 -8.05
CA PRO A 310 16.85 17.83 -8.56
C PRO A 310 15.36 18.06 -8.25
N SER A 311 14.50 17.40 -9.00
CA SER A 311 13.05 17.42 -8.81
C SER A 311 12.65 17.33 -7.32
N ALA A 312 11.71 18.17 -6.89
CA ALA A 312 11.19 18.26 -5.52
C ALA A 312 10.62 16.92 -4.98
N THR A 313 10.40 15.93 -5.84
CA THR A 313 10.03 14.55 -5.47
C THR A 313 11.15 13.76 -4.81
N ALA A 314 12.43 14.09 -5.00
CA ALA A 314 13.53 13.27 -4.45
C ALA A 314 13.85 13.54 -2.97
N THR A 315 13.51 14.73 -2.47
CA THR A 315 13.91 15.19 -1.12
C THR A 315 12.89 14.80 -0.04
N THR A 316 11.60 14.76 -0.38
CA THR A 316 10.53 14.28 0.51
C THR A 316 10.61 12.77 0.73
N THR A 317 10.96 11.99 -0.29
CA THR A 317 11.09 10.53 -0.19
C THR A 317 12.20 10.14 0.78
N LYS A 318 13.35 10.83 0.77
CA LYS A 318 14.46 10.52 1.70
C LYS A 318 14.11 10.76 3.18
N ALA A 319 13.34 11.79 3.48
CA ALA A 319 12.91 12.07 4.85
C ALA A 319 11.85 11.06 5.33
N THR A 320 10.90 10.71 4.47
CA THR A 320 9.92 9.66 4.73
C THR A 320 10.60 8.30 4.91
N ASP A 321 11.56 7.96 4.06
CA ASP A 321 12.34 6.73 4.17
C ASP A 321 13.10 6.71 5.49
N ALA A 322 13.83 7.77 5.85
CA ALA A 322 14.53 7.84 7.13
C ALA A 322 13.60 7.69 8.35
N MET A 323 12.38 8.25 8.29
CA MET A 323 11.37 8.06 9.33
C MET A 323 10.92 6.60 9.42
N VAL A 324 10.60 5.97 8.28
CA VAL A 324 10.20 4.56 8.23
C VAL A 324 11.34 3.65 8.67
N GLU A 325 12.59 3.96 8.33
CA GLU A 325 13.77 3.24 8.80
C GLU A 325 13.87 3.27 10.33
N SER A 326 13.76 4.45 10.94
CA SER A 326 13.78 4.60 12.40
C SER A 326 12.62 3.87 13.07
N LEU A 327 11.44 3.89 12.44
CA LEU A 327 10.25 3.20 12.91
C LEU A 327 10.44 1.67 12.89
N MET A 328 10.87 1.12 11.76
CA MET A 328 11.08 -0.33 11.58
C MET A 328 12.22 -0.86 12.45
N ALA A 329 13.23 -0.06 12.74
CA ALA A 329 14.32 -0.43 13.64
C ALA A 329 13.85 -0.67 15.09
N THR A 330 12.79 0.01 15.53
CA THR A 330 12.26 -0.08 16.90
C THR A 330 11.00 -0.95 16.98
N THR A 331 10.19 -0.95 15.93
CA THR A 331 8.92 -1.67 15.83
C THR A 331 8.83 -2.36 14.49
N ASP A 332 9.25 -3.62 14.47
CA ASP A 332 9.14 -4.48 13.29
C ASP A 332 7.84 -5.30 13.34
N PRO A 333 6.82 -4.96 12.53
CA PRO A 333 5.53 -5.64 12.52
C PRO A 333 5.61 -7.05 11.91
N THR A 334 6.74 -7.42 11.32
CA THR A 334 6.89 -8.71 10.62
C THR A 334 7.31 -9.86 11.53
N LYS A 335 7.54 -9.60 12.81
CA LYS A 335 8.02 -10.61 13.78
C LYS A 335 7.02 -11.74 14.03
N THR A 336 5.75 -11.60 13.67
CA THR A 336 4.70 -12.63 13.84
C THR A 336 4.56 -13.57 12.65
N PHE A 337 5.47 -13.47 11.66
CA PHE A 337 5.36 -14.12 10.36
C PHE A 337 5.05 -15.62 10.36
N GLN A 338 5.54 -16.38 11.33
CA GLN A 338 5.34 -17.83 11.35
C GLN A 338 3.86 -18.22 11.49
N ALA A 339 3.15 -17.56 12.40
CA ALA A 339 1.72 -17.80 12.61
C ALA A 339 0.92 -17.33 11.39
N ASP A 340 1.29 -16.18 10.83
CA ASP A 340 0.65 -15.61 9.64
C ASP A 340 0.82 -16.52 8.41
N HIS A 341 2.03 -17.04 8.18
CA HIS A 341 2.33 -17.95 7.09
C HIS A 341 1.56 -19.26 7.23
N ALA A 342 1.56 -19.87 8.42
CA ALA A 342 0.81 -21.09 8.69
C ALA A 342 -0.70 -20.91 8.45
N ALA A 343 -1.28 -19.78 8.87
CA ALA A 343 -2.69 -19.47 8.61
C ALA A 343 -2.98 -19.32 7.11
N ARG A 344 -2.06 -18.72 6.34
CA ARG A 344 -2.20 -18.60 4.88
C ARG A 344 -2.09 -19.93 4.16
N VAL A 345 -1.15 -20.79 4.57
CA VAL A 345 -1.03 -22.17 4.04
C VAL A 345 -2.30 -22.96 4.34
N ALA A 346 -2.85 -22.86 5.55
CA ALA A 346 -4.13 -23.48 5.91
C ALA A 346 -5.29 -22.94 5.05
N SER A 347 -5.37 -21.63 4.85
CA SER A 347 -6.36 -21.00 3.97
C SER A 347 -6.20 -21.44 2.51
N LEU A 348 -4.97 -21.63 2.03
CA LEU A 348 -4.69 -22.16 0.71
C LEU A 348 -5.22 -23.59 0.56
N ARG A 349 -4.86 -24.48 1.50
CA ARG A 349 -5.33 -25.87 1.54
C ARG A 349 -6.86 -25.96 1.55
N SER A 350 -7.51 -25.14 2.37
CA SER A 350 -8.97 -25.12 2.46
C SER A 350 -9.65 -24.73 1.14
N ARG A 351 -9.04 -23.83 0.35
CA ARG A 351 -9.63 -23.34 -0.90
C ARG A 351 -9.35 -24.26 -2.10
N ILE A 352 -8.12 -24.77 -2.21
CA ILE A 352 -7.76 -25.68 -3.30
C ILE A 352 -8.35 -27.07 -3.05
N GLY A 353 -8.48 -27.47 -1.79
CA GLY A 353 -8.84 -28.83 -1.41
C GLY A 353 -7.63 -29.77 -1.43
N PRO A 354 -7.87 -31.08 -1.22
CA PRO A 354 -6.80 -32.07 -1.21
C PRO A 354 -6.16 -32.20 -2.60
N VAL A 355 -4.83 -32.18 -2.64
CA VAL A 355 -4.04 -32.47 -3.83
C VAL A 355 -3.13 -33.64 -3.47
N THR A 356 -3.39 -34.82 -4.02
CA THR A 356 -2.54 -35.99 -3.79
C THR A 356 -1.73 -36.30 -5.04
N LEU A 357 -0.54 -36.84 -4.88
CA LEU A 357 0.28 -37.33 -5.99
C LEU A 357 0.05 -38.81 -6.28
N ASP A 358 -0.47 -39.58 -5.32
CA ASP A 358 -0.80 -41.01 -5.45
C ASP A 358 0.36 -41.86 -6.02
N GLY A 359 1.59 -41.52 -5.64
CA GLY A 359 2.82 -42.19 -6.12
C GLY A 359 3.37 -41.66 -7.45
N ALA A 360 2.64 -40.78 -8.15
CA ALA A 360 3.17 -40.04 -9.29
C ALA A 360 4.13 -38.92 -8.85
N GLY A 361 4.98 -38.45 -9.75
CA GLY A 361 5.72 -37.19 -9.53
C GLY A 361 4.81 -35.96 -9.64
N GLY A 362 5.25 -34.84 -9.08
CA GLY A 362 4.60 -33.53 -9.27
C GLY A 362 5.48 -32.57 -10.07
N LEU A 363 4.92 -31.86 -11.04
CA LEU A 363 5.62 -30.83 -11.81
C LEU A 363 4.82 -29.53 -11.84
N SER A 364 5.49 -28.40 -11.63
CA SER A 364 4.92 -27.09 -11.96
C SER A 364 5.73 -26.38 -13.03
N LEU A 365 5.03 -25.87 -14.05
CA LEU A 365 5.56 -25.07 -15.14
C LEU A 365 5.40 -23.59 -14.80
N ILE A 366 6.50 -22.87 -14.62
CA ILE A 366 6.52 -21.45 -14.24
C ILE A 366 7.10 -20.62 -15.39
N PHE A 367 6.46 -19.50 -15.69
CA PHE A 367 6.86 -18.55 -16.72
C PHE A 367 7.15 -17.19 -16.07
N ASP A 368 8.38 -16.66 -16.12
CA ASP A 368 8.59 -15.25 -15.68
C ASP A 368 8.25 -14.38 -16.87
N HIS A 369 7.15 -13.64 -16.68
CA HIS A 369 6.70 -12.60 -17.59
C HIS A 369 6.72 -13.05 -19.07
N GLY A 370 7.01 -12.13 -19.99
CA GLY A 370 7.00 -12.43 -21.42
C GLY A 370 5.57 -12.59 -21.92
N THR A 371 4.68 -11.70 -21.49
CA THR A 371 3.22 -11.89 -21.67
C THR A 371 2.81 -12.02 -23.14
N THR A 372 3.56 -11.39 -24.06
CA THR A 372 3.39 -11.55 -25.51
C THR A 372 3.56 -13.01 -25.92
N ALA A 373 4.68 -13.63 -25.55
CA ALA A 373 4.98 -15.01 -25.90
C ALA A 373 4.02 -16.00 -25.22
N VAL A 374 3.59 -15.69 -23.99
CA VAL A 374 2.58 -16.50 -23.29
C VAL A 374 1.26 -16.51 -24.04
N ARG A 375 0.76 -15.33 -24.42
CA ARG A 375 -0.46 -15.17 -25.23
C ARG A 375 -0.33 -15.87 -26.58
N ASP A 376 0.77 -15.62 -27.29
CA ASP A 376 0.90 -15.97 -28.71
C ASP A 376 1.14 -17.47 -28.93
N TRP A 377 1.89 -18.13 -28.04
CA TRP A 377 2.23 -19.53 -28.28
C TRP A 377 2.29 -20.41 -27.04
N VAL A 378 2.80 -19.97 -25.88
CA VAL A 378 2.93 -20.89 -24.72
C VAL A 378 1.57 -21.36 -24.22
N TRP A 379 0.64 -20.44 -23.95
CA TRP A 379 -0.68 -20.80 -23.44
C TRP A 379 -1.48 -21.66 -24.44
N PRO A 380 -1.52 -21.32 -25.75
CA PRO A 380 -2.05 -22.22 -26.77
C PRO A 380 -1.43 -23.63 -26.77
N GLU A 381 -0.11 -23.76 -26.65
CA GLU A 381 0.58 -25.07 -26.65
C GLU A 381 0.33 -25.89 -25.38
N LEU A 382 0.20 -25.24 -24.21
CA LEU A 382 -0.23 -25.91 -22.98
C LEU A 382 -1.65 -26.45 -23.11
N LYS A 383 -2.57 -25.63 -23.61
CA LYS A 383 -3.98 -26.01 -23.81
C LYS A 383 -4.14 -27.20 -24.77
N LYS A 384 -3.41 -27.21 -25.89
CA LYS A 384 -3.40 -28.35 -26.83
C LYS A 384 -3.08 -29.68 -26.15
N ARG A 385 -2.26 -29.64 -25.10
CA ARG A 385 -1.83 -30.81 -24.35
C ARG A 385 -2.62 -31.03 -23.07
N GLY A 386 -3.56 -30.17 -22.70
CA GLY A 386 -4.27 -30.24 -21.42
C GLY A 386 -3.34 -29.99 -20.22
N LEU A 387 -2.30 -29.17 -20.40
CA LEU A 387 -1.36 -28.79 -19.35
C LEU A 387 -1.76 -27.43 -18.75
N THR A 388 -1.33 -27.17 -17.51
CA THR A 388 -1.49 -25.90 -16.81
C THR A 388 -0.13 -25.30 -16.47
N GLY A 389 -0.12 -24.07 -15.96
CA GLY A 389 1.10 -23.42 -15.50
C GLY A 389 0.85 -22.20 -14.63
N THR A 390 1.92 -21.55 -14.22
CA THR A 390 1.90 -20.33 -13.41
C THR A 390 2.71 -19.24 -14.08
N LEU A 391 2.07 -18.10 -14.36
CA LEU A 391 2.70 -16.92 -14.93
C LEU A 391 3.05 -15.94 -13.80
N ALA A 392 4.32 -15.61 -13.65
CA ALA A 392 4.81 -14.63 -12.70
C ALA A 392 4.79 -13.23 -13.34
N LEU A 393 4.12 -12.27 -12.70
CA LEU A 393 3.94 -10.91 -13.21
C LEU A 393 4.39 -9.83 -12.23
N SER A 394 5.03 -8.81 -12.77
CA SER A 394 5.30 -7.52 -12.13
C SER A 394 4.25 -6.51 -12.63
N PRO A 395 3.25 -6.11 -11.81
CA PRO A 395 2.12 -5.32 -12.28
C PRO A 395 2.47 -3.93 -12.79
N GLU A 396 3.61 -3.36 -12.40
CA GLU A 396 4.06 -2.06 -12.90
C GLU A 396 4.69 -2.14 -14.30
N VAL A 397 5.07 -3.34 -14.73
CA VAL A 397 5.68 -3.59 -16.05
C VAL A 397 4.68 -4.28 -16.97
N HIS A 398 4.01 -5.34 -16.51
CA HIS A 398 3.30 -6.25 -17.41
C HIS A 398 1.79 -6.00 -17.51
N LEU A 399 1.26 -5.00 -16.80
CA LEU A 399 -0.14 -4.59 -16.90
C LEU A 399 -0.27 -3.19 -17.50
N ASP A 400 -1.47 -2.87 -17.99
CA ASP A 400 -1.86 -1.55 -18.47
C ASP A 400 -0.94 -0.94 -19.54
N GLY A 401 -0.36 -1.79 -20.38
CA GLY A 401 0.44 -1.38 -21.53
C GLY A 401 1.77 -0.72 -21.20
N GLN A 402 2.28 -0.90 -19.98
CA GLN A 402 3.58 -0.34 -19.54
C GLN A 402 4.78 -1.16 -20.05
N GLY A 403 4.55 -2.39 -20.53
CA GLY A 403 5.58 -3.33 -20.94
C GLY A 403 6.19 -3.00 -22.30
N ASP A 404 7.39 -3.54 -22.56
CA ASP A 404 7.98 -3.48 -23.90
C ASP A 404 7.38 -4.55 -24.83
N SER A 405 7.94 -4.73 -26.03
CA SER A 405 7.41 -5.68 -27.02
C SER A 405 7.27 -7.13 -26.51
N ARG A 406 7.99 -7.52 -25.46
CA ARG A 406 7.92 -8.84 -24.83
C ARG A 406 6.69 -9.00 -23.94
N ASP A 407 6.08 -7.89 -23.51
CA ASP A 407 5.03 -7.85 -22.49
C ASP A 407 3.80 -7.05 -22.95
N GLN A 408 3.23 -7.45 -24.10
CA GLN A 408 2.12 -6.75 -24.78
C GLN A 408 0.76 -7.44 -24.61
N ALA A 409 0.62 -8.47 -23.77
CA ALA A 409 -0.71 -9.00 -23.46
C ALA A 409 -1.49 -7.95 -22.66
N THR A 410 -2.74 -7.70 -23.07
CA THR A 410 -3.64 -6.80 -22.36
C THR A 410 -4.13 -7.41 -21.05
N THR A 411 -4.56 -6.57 -20.11
CA THR A 411 -5.17 -7.01 -18.85
C THR A 411 -6.38 -7.93 -19.08
N GLU A 412 -7.18 -7.70 -20.12
CA GLU A 412 -8.33 -8.55 -20.46
C GLU A 412 -7.91 -9.91 -21.07
N GLU A 413 -6.87 -9.94 -21.89
CA GLU A 413 -6.30 -11.22 -22.37
C GLU A 413 -5.74 -12.05 -21.20
N LEU A 414 -5.07 -11.40 -20.25
CA LEU A 414 -4.57 -12.05 -19.03
C LEU A 414 -5.73 -12.60 -18.18
N LYS A 415 -6.80 -11.82 -17.96
CA LYS A 415 -8.02 -12.29 -17.28
C LYS A 415 -8.64 -13.49 -17.99
N GLN A 416 -8.69 -13.48 -19.31
CA GLN A 416 -9.20 -14.60 -20.09
C GLN A 416 -8.35 -15.86 -19.88
N MET A 417 -7.02 -15.75 -19.92
CA MET A 417 -6.14 -16.90 -19.64
C MET A 417 -6.29 -17.41 -18.20
N VAL A 418 -6.51 -16.51 -17.23
CA VAL A 418 -6.82 -16.87 -15.84
C VAL A 418 -8.13 -17.64 -15.74
N ALA A 419 -9.19 -17.17 -16.40
CA ALA A 419 -10.47 -17.87 -16.46
C ALA A 419 -10.37 -19.26 -17.12
N GLU A 420 -9.40 -19.45 -18.00
CA GLU A 420 -9.08 -20.73 -18.65
C GLU A 420 -8.16 -21.64 -17.81
N GLY A 421 -7.70 -21.20 -16.63
CA GLY A 421 -6.95 -22.01 -15.69
C GLY A 421 -5.46 -21.68 -15.58
N LEU A 422 -4.98 -20.58 -16.18
CA LEU A 422 -3.64 -20.06 -15.89
C LEU A 422 -3.63 -19.45 -14.48
N VAL A 423 -2.62 -19.79 -13.67
CA VAL A 423 -2.45 -19.18 -12.34
C VAL A 423 -1.46 -18.03 -12.41
N ILE A 424 -1.74 -16.95 -11.67
CA ILE A 424 -0.85 -15.79 -11.56
C ILE A 424 -0.06 -15.84 -10.26
N ALA A 425 1.24 -15.62 -10.36
CA ALA A 425 2.12 -15.34 -9.24
C ALA A 425 2.59 -13.87 -9.30
N SER A 426 2.88 -13.29 -8.14
CA SER A 426 3.58 -12.01 -8.09
C SER A 426 5.06 -12.22 -8.34
N HIS A 427 5.64 -11.32 -9.13
CA HIS A 427 7.06 -11.32 -9.51
C HIS A 427 7.74 -10.02 -9.09
N SER A 428 7.39 -9.50 -7.91
CA SER A 428 7.58 -8.12 -7.45
C SER A 428 6.66 -7.09 -8.10
N GLY A 429 6.85 -5.80 -7.78
CA GLY A 429 6.11 -4.68 -8.36
C GLY A 429 6.62 -4.33 -9.75
N ASP A 430 7.93 -4.14 -9.88
CA ASP A 430 8.58 -3.60 -11.09
C ASP A 430 9.74 -4.45 -11.65
N HIS A 431 9.95 -5.65 -11.13
CA HIS A 431 11.07 -6.55 -11.50
C HIS A 431 12.46 -6.07 -11.02
N LEU A 432 12.54 -5.06 -10.16
CA LEU A 432 13.80 -4.56 -9.59
C LEU A 432 14.04 -5.05 -8.16
N GLY A 433 15.21 -4.68 -7.65
CA GLY A 433 15.52 -4.78 -6.23
C GLY A 433 14.66 -3.84 -5.39
N ALA A 434 14.73 -4.00 -4.07
CA ALA A 434 14.21 -3.04 -3.10
C ALA A 434 15.35 -2.43 -2.28
N ILE A 435 15.34 -1.11 -2.11
CA ILE A 435 16.39 -0.35 -1.42
C ILE A 435 15.89 0.11 -0.05
N SER A 436 14.63 0.55 0.04
CA SER A 436 13.99 1.03 1.27
C SER A 436 12.94 0.05 1.81
N TYR A 437 12.48 0.27 3.04
CA TYR A 437 11.31 -0.45 3.57
C TYR A 437 10.01 -0.14 2.81
N ASN A 438 9.88 1.07 2.28
CA ASN A 438 8.76 1.44 1.39
C ASN A 438 8.82 0.63 0.08
N ASP A 439 10.02 0.47 -0.49
CA ASP A 439 10.20 -0.39 -1.65
C ASP A 439 9.85 -1.84 -1.31
N LEU A 440 10.28 -2.38 -0.17
CA LEU A 440 9.89 -3.73 0.23
C LEU A 440 8.37 -3.90 0.21
N TRP A 441 7.64 -2.95 0.78
CA TRP A 441 6.18 -3.03 0.82
C TRP A 441 5.55 -2.88 -0.57
N ARG A 442 6.04 -1.95 -1.39
CA ARG A 442 5.60 -1.78 -2.79
C ARG A 442 5.82 -3.08 -3.59
N GLN A 443 7.03 -3.61 -3.52
CA GLN A 443 7.43 -4.80 -4.25
C GLN A 443 6.68 -6.06 -3.79
N ILE A 444 6.44 -6.23 -2.49
CA ILE A 444 5.92 -7.49 -1.92
C ILE A 444 4.40 -7.43 -1.69
N VAL A 445 3.88 -6.37 -1.09
CA VAL A 445 2.47 -6.33 -0.66
C VAL A 445 1.60 -5.63 -1.69
N VAL A 446 2.00 -4.46 -2.16
CA VAL A 446 1.22 -3.68 -3.13
C VAL A 446 1.14 -4.43 -4.45
N SER A 447 2.24 -5.04 -4.91
CA SER A 447 2.23 -5.84 -6.14
C SER A 447 1.17 -6.95 -6.13
N LYS A 448 1.00 -7.67 -5.01
CA LYS A 448 -0.09 -8.64 -4.82
C LYS A 448 -1.45 -7.98 -5.00
N GLN A 449 -1.70 -6.90 -4.26
CA GLN A 449 -2.99 -6.21 -4.24
C GLN A 449 -3.35 -5.67 -5.63
N THR A 450 -2.36 -5.11 -6.34
CA THR A 450 -2.56 -4.61 -7.70
C THR A 450 -2.89 -5.74 -8.67
N LEU A 451 -2.17 -6.87 -8.63
CA LEU A 451 -2.49 -8.03 -9.45
C LEU A 451 -3.90 -8.55 -9.14
N GLU A 452 -4.24 -8.71 -7.85
CA GLU A 452 -5.55 -9.22 -7.44
C GLU A 452 -6.69 -8.31 -7.88
N SER A 453 -6.52 -7.00 -7.70
CA SER A 453 -7.50 -5.99 -8.11
C SER A 453 -7.68 -5.94 -9.62
N LYS A 454 -6.57 -5.88 -10.39
CA LYS A 454 -6.63 -5.71 -11.85
C LYS A 454 -7.07 -6.97 -12.56
N LEU A 455 -6.69 -8.15 -12.08
CA LEU A 455 -6.99 -9.43 -12.74
C LEU A 455 -8.22 -10.14 -12.15
N GLY A 456 -8.77 -9.65 -11.04
CA GLY A 456 -9.96 -10.24 -10.42
C GLY A 456 -9.74 -11.67 -9.92
N THR A 457 -8.49 -12.04 -9.63
CA THR A 457 -8.10 -13.36 -9.16
C THR A 457 -7.16 -13.27 -7.97
N ARG A 458 -7.11 -14.29 -7.13
CA ARG A 458 -6.24 -14.31 -5.97
C ARG A 458 -4.81 -14.68 -6.37
N VAL A 459 -3.83 -14.03 -5.74
CA VAL A 459 -2.40 -14.27 -5.99
C VAL A 459 -1.77 -14.91 -4.76
N ASP A 460 -1.64 -16.23 -4.79
CA ASP A 460 -1.15 -17.02 -3.65
C ASP A 460 0.35 -17.31 -3.70
N SER A 461 1.02 -16.99 -4.80
CA SER A 461 2.43 -17.29 -5.00
C SER A 461 3.27 -16.04 -5.20
N TRP A 462 4.44 -16.03 -4.58
CA TRP A 462 5.57 -15.17 -4.91
C TRP A 462 6.60 -15.98 -5.68
N VAL A 463 6.95 -15.50 -6.87
CA VAL A 463 8.10 -16.00 -7.63
C VAL A 463 9.21 -14.96 -7.55
N GLN A 464 10.34 -15.32 -6.95
CA GLN A 464 11.43 -14.37 -6.74
C GLN A 464 11.99 -13.87 -8.09
N PRO A 465 12.00 -12.54 -8.36
CA PRO A 465 12.62 -11.98 -9.55
C PRO A 465 14.14 -12.08 -9.51
N GLY A 466 14.71 -12.23 -10.71
CA GLY A 466 16.12 -11.95 -10.97
C GLY A 466 16.31 -10.45 -11.17
N TYR A 467 17.19 -9.83 -10.39
CA TYR A 467 17.45 -8.39 -10.47
C TYR A 467 18.93 -8.10 -10.21
N ALA A 468 19.38 -6.92 -10.63
CA ALA A 468 20.73 -6.45 -10.35
C ALA A 468 20.83 -5.93 -8.91
N LEU A 469 21.83 -6.36 -8.13
CA LEU A 469 22.02 -5.91 -6.75
C LEU A 469 22.17 -4.38 -6.63
N SER A 470 22.60 -3.71 -7.69
CA SER A 470 22.66 -2.24 -7.78
C SER A 470 21.29 -1.57 -7.73
N ALA A 471 20.21 -2.28 -8.04
CA ALA A 471 18.83 -1.82 -7.92
C ALA A 471 18.23 -2.05 -6.53
N GLY A 472 19.04 -2.47 -5.55
CA GLY A 472 18.62 -2.83 -4.20
C GLY A 472 18.73 -4.32 -3.94
N ASN A 473 19.02 -4.71 -2.71
CA ASN A 473 19.21 -6.10 -2.30
C ASN A 473 18.09 -6.59 -1.37
N TYR A 474 16.92 -5.96 -1.40
CA TYR A 474 15.80 -6.27 -0.50
C TYR A 474 16.20 -6.22 0.98
N LYS A 475 16.99 -5.20 1.37
CA LYS A 475 17.45 -5.03 2.76
C LYS A 475 18.11 -6.30 3.29
N ASP A 476 19.14 -6.74 2.57
CA ASP A 476 19.97 -7.91 2.87
C ASP A 476 19.31 -9.28 2.70
N PHE A 477 18.02 -9.33 2.35
CA PHE A 477 17.39 -10.59 1.92
C PHE A 477 18.01 -11.15 0.64
N GLY A 478 18.51 -10.26 -0.22
CA GLY A 478 19.00 -10.59 -1.55
C GLY A 478 17.91 -11.28 -2.34
N ALA A 479 18.26 -12.37 -3.01
CA ALA A 479 17.31 -13.18 -3.75
C ALA A 479 16.77 -14.36 -2.92
N GLY A 480 16.79 -14.28 -1.58
CA GLY A 480 16.42 -15.42 -0.73
C GLY A 480 17.36 -16.60 -0.96
N ARG A 481 18.66 -16.39 -0.81
CA ARG A 481 19.70 -17.42 -1.07
C ARG A 481 19.97 -18.34 0.13
N SER A 482 19.40 -18.04 1.29
CA SER A 482 19.48 -18.88 2.49
C SER A 482 18.13 -18.95 3.18
N GLU A 483 17.86 -20.07 3.84
CA GLU A 483 16.65 -20.23 4.67
C GLU A 483 16.60 -19.16 5.78
N GLN A 484 17.75 -18.85 6.39
CA GLN A 484 17.87 -17.82 7.43
C GLN A 484 17.44 -16.44 6.92
N ALA A 485 17.66 -16.10 5.66
CA ALA A 485 17.22 -14.80 5.14
C ALA A 485 15.70 -14.63 5.24
N TYR A 486 14.93 -15.71 5.16
CA TYR A 486 13.47 -15.67 5.32
C TYR A 486 13.03 -15.35 6.75
N SER A 487 13.79 -15.76 7.77
CA SER A 487 13.50 -15.44 9.17
C SER A 487 14.15 -14.14 9.65
N ASP A 488 15.35 -13.84 9.18
CA ASP A 488 16.22 -12.84 9.80
C ASP A 488 16.01 -11.45 9.18
N THR A 489 15.56 -11.39 7.94
CA THR A 489 15.30 -10.14 7.23
C THR A 489 13.82 -9.77 7.24
N MET A 490 13.54 -8.47 7.22
CA MET A 490 12.16 -7.99 7.13
C MET A 490 11.49 -8.40 5.82
N ALA A 491 12.22 -8.40 4.69
CA ALA A 491 11.66 -8.81 3.41
C ALA A 491 11.23 -10.28 3.43
N GLY A 492 12.07 -11.16 3.98
CA GLY A 492 11.79 -12.58 4.15
C GLY A 492 10.55 -12.86 5.01
N ARG A 493 10.42 -12.15 6.13
CA ARG A 493 9.24 -12.25 7.01
C ARG A 493 8.00 -11.64 6.38
N LEU A 494 8.13 -10.52 5.68
CA LEU A 494 7.04 -9.87 4.97
C LEU A 494 6.49 -10.76 3.84
N LEU A 495 7.35 -11.46 3.11
CA LEU A 495 6.95 -12.45 2.11
C LEU A 495 6.09 -13.55 2.74
N GLN A 496 6.55 -14.13 3.85
CA GLN A 496 5.82 -15.15 4.61
C GLN A 496 4.48 -14.63 5.16
N GLN A 497 4.44 -13.36 5.58
CA GLN A 497 3.20 -12.69 5.98
C GLN A 497 2.27 -12.34 4.81
N THR A 498 2.69 -12.49 3.56
CA THR A 498 1.92 -12.03 2.38
C THR A 498 1.46 -13.19 1.50
N TYR A 499 2.32 -14.20 1.33
CA TYR A 499 2.10 -15.32 0.42
C TYR A 499 2.23 -16.66 1.14
N PRO A 500 1.31 -17.61 0.91
CA PRO A 500 1.51 -18.98 1.38
C PRO A 500 2.64 -19.71 0.63
N VAL A 501 2.88 -19.39 -0.66
CA VAL A 501 3.88 -20.08 -1.49
C VAL A 501 4.92 -19.09 -1.98
N ILE A 502 6.20 -19.36 -1.70
CA ILE A 502 7.29 -18.42 -1.94
C ILE A 502 8.48 -19.17 -2.53
N THR A 503 8.86 -18.83 -3.76
CA THR A 503 10.11 -19.31 -4.36
C THR A 503 11.28 -18.40 -3.99
N GLY A 504 12.49 -18.87 -4.24
CA GLY A 504 13.73 -18.16 -3.95
C GLY A 504 14.91 -18.77 -4.68
N TYR A 505 16.10 -18.52 -4.16
CA TYR A 505 17.35 -19.08 -4.66
C TYR A 505 18.08 -19.84 -3.54
N VAL A 506 17.33 -20.43 -2.61
CA VAL A 506 17.91 -21.27 -1.55
C VAL A 506 18.38 -22.57 -2.19
N GLY A 507 19.69 -22.83 -2.07
CA GLY A 507 20.26 -24.10 -2.47
C GLY A 507 20.57 -24.27 -3.97
N GLU A 508 20.78 -25.52 -4.39
CA GLU A 508 20.89 -25.98 -5.77
C GLU A 508 19.51 -26.29 -6.38
N GLU A 509 19.48 -26.60 -7.67
CA GLU A 509 18.25 -26.98 -8.37
C GLU A 509 17.87 -28.41 -7.96
N TYR A 510 16.96 -28.58 -7.00
CA TYR A 510 16.64 -29.91 -6.48
C TYR A 510 15.23 -30.40 -6.82
N LEU A 511 15.09 -31.72 -6.69
CA LEU A 511 13.83 -32.43 -6.51
C LEU A 511 13.45 -32.47 -5.05
N TYR A 512 12.16 -32.29 -4.77
CA TYR A 512 11.64 -32.24 -3.40
C TYR A 512 10.87 -33.52 -3.08
N PRO A 513 10.92 -34.01 -1.83
CA PRO A 513 10.01 -35.07 -1.40
C PRO A 513 8.55 -34.64 -1.59
N PRO A 514 7.58 -35.58 -1.61
CA PRO A 514 6.15 -35.29 -1.74
C PRO A 514 5.55 -34.39 -0.64
N VAL A 515 6.35 -33.85 0.27
CA VAL A 515 5.92 -32.93 1.33
C VAL A 515 5.73 -31.51 0.80
N GLU A 516 5.19 -30.63 1.64
CA GLU A 516 5.03 -29.21 1.31
C GLU A 516 6.34 -28.58 0.82
N LEU A 517 6.26 -27.77 -0.24
CA LEU A 517 7.44 -27.06 -0.74
C LEU A 517 7.95 -26.12 0.36
N PRO A 518 9.25 -26.17 0.72
CA PRO A 518 9.79 -25.23 1.69
C PRO A 518 9.74 -23.79 1.17
N VAL A 519 9.94 -22.83 2.07
CA VAL A 519 10.06 -21.43 1.68
C VAL A 519 11.41 -21.21 0.98
N GLY A 520 11.40 -20.51 -0.16
CA GLY A 520 12.62 -20.11 -0.86
C GLY A 520 13.19 -21.13 -1.86
N VAL A 521 12.37 -22.11 -2.21
CA VAL A 521 12.63 -23.16 -3.20
C VAL A 521 13.19 -22.60 -4.50
N ARG A 522 14.35 -23.13 -4.92
CA ARG A 522 14.99 -22.84 -6.20
C ARG A 522 14.38 -23.69 -7.33
N ARG A 523 14.39 -23.11 -8.54
CA ARG A 523 13.84 -23.67 -9.79
C ARG A 523 14.95 -23.96 -10.80
N SER A 524 14.77 -24.97 -11.66
CA SER A 524 15.68 -25.20 -12.80
C SER A 524 15.17 -24.45 -14.04
N ALA A 525 16.08 -23.80 -14.78
CA ALA A 525 15.74 -23.04 -15.97
C ALA A 525 16.05 -23.83 -17.26
N MET A 526 15.09 -23.89 -18.19
CA MET A 526 15.25 -24.55 -19.50
C MET A 526 15.47 -23.55 -20.63
N GLU A 527 16.41 -22.61 -20.45
CA GLU A 527 16.60 -21.50 -21.40
C GLU A 527 17.83 -21.68 -22.29
N LYS A 528 18.84 -22.41 -21.82
CA LYS A 528 20.07 -22.66 -22.55
C LYS A 528 20.07 -24.05 -23.17
N LYS A 529 20.73 -24.21 -24.31
CA LYS A 529 20.79 -25.50 -25.02
C LYS A 529 21.37 -26.62 -24.14
N ASP A 530 22.39 -26.30 -23.33
CA ASP A 530 23.05 -27.22 -22.41
C ASP A 530 22.22 -27.58 -21.16
N SER A 531 21.24 -26.75 -20.80
CA SER A 531 20.33 -26.99 -19.66
C SER A 531 19.20 -27.98 -19.96
N ILE A 532 18.85 -28.16 -21.23
CA ILE A 532 17.71 -28.98 -21.67
C ILE A 532 17.76 -30.39 -21.07
N GLN A 533 18.87 -31.09 -21.22
CA GLN A 533 18.98 -32.48 -20.76
C GLN A 533 18.87 -32.60 -19.24
N THR A 534 19.42 -31.64 -18.51
CA THR A 534 19.33 -31.59 -17.04
C THR A 534 17.87 -31.46 -16.59
N VAL A 535 17.09 -30.57 -17.21
CA VAL A 535 15.67 -30.38 -16.89
C VAL A 535 14.86 -31.64 -17.22
N TYR A 536 15.13 -32.30 -18.37
CA TYR A 536 14.52 -33.58 -18.69
C TYR A 536 14.81 -34.65 -17.62
N ASN A 537 16.05 -34.72 -17.13
CA ASN A 537 16.45 -35.68 -16.11
C ASN A 537 15.69 -35.44 -14.80
N TYR A 538 15.57 -34.19 -14.35
CA TYR A 538 14.79 -33.86 -13.16
C TYR A 538 13.31 -34.22 -13.30
N VAL A 539 12.68 -33.93 -14.44
CA VAL A 539 11.27 -34.29 -14.67
C VAL A 539 11.08 -35.81 -14.70
N ASN A 540 11.98 -36.55 -15.35
CA ASN A 540 11.94 -38.01 -15.37
C ASN A 540 12.11 -38.59 -13.96
N GLU A 541 13.08 -38.08 -13.21
CA GLU A 541 13.35 -38.54 -11.86
C GLU A 541 12.18 -38.21 -10.91
N ALA A 542 11.55 -37.04 -11.07
CA ALA A 542 10.30 -36.71 -10.37
C ALA A 542 9.21 -37.75 -10.65
N ALA A 543 9.00 -38.06 -11.93
CA ALA A 543 8.01 -39.04 -12.37
C ALA A 543 8.32 -40.48 -11.95
N GLU A 544 9.60 -40.83 -11.75
CA GLU A 544 10.03 -42.17 -11.34
C GLU A 544 9.97 -42.39 -9.84
N LYS A 545 10.32 -41.36 -9.08
CA LYS A 545 10.50 -41.46 -7.62
C LYS A 545 9.34 -40.85 -6.84
N GLY A 546 8.31 -40.34 -7.51
CA GLY A 546 7.18 -39.65 -6.88
C GLY A 546 7.61 -38.32 -6.23
N LEU A 547 8.63 -37.65 -6.77
CA LEU A 547 9.15 -36.39 -6.23
C LEU A 547 8.48 -35.19 -6.91
N LYS A 548 8.70 -33.99 -6.36
CA LYS A 548 8.22 -32.73 -6.91
C LYS A 548 9.33 -31.96 -7.61
N HIS A 549 8.99 -31.23 -8.65
CA HIS A 549 9.92 -30.39 -9.40
C HIS A 549 9.28 -29.09 -9.89
N LEU A 550 10.11 -28.04 -9.97
CA LEU A 550 9.76 -26.74 -10.54
C LEU A 550 10.63 -26.45 -11.74
N THR A 551 10.01 -26.27 -12.90
CA THR A 551 10.69 -25.79 -14.10
C THR A 551 10.32 -24.36 -14.38
N PHE A 552 11.28 -23.62 -14.89
CA PHE A 552 11.16 -22.20 -15.13
C PHE A 552 11.66 -21.82 -16.51
N ILE A 553 10.98 -20.85 -17.16
CA ILE A 553 11.46 -20.24 -18.39
C ILE A 553 11.08 -18.75 -18.50
N HIS A 554 11.86 -17.98 -19.23
CA HIS A 554 11.48 -16.71 -19.87
C HIS A 554 10.98 -16.98 -21.29
N PRO A 555 9.65 -16.96 -21.54
CA PRO A 555 9.07 -17.42 -22.82
C PRO A 555 9.55 -16.71 -24.08
N TYR A 556 10.00 -15.46 -23.96
CA TYR A 556 10.45 -14.66 -25.10
C TYR A 556 11.89 -15.01 -25.55
N ILE A 557 12.64 -15.78 -24.78
CA ILE A 557 14.01 -16.22 -25.14
C ILE A 557 13.99 -17.28 -26.24
N PHE A 558 12.90 -18.06 -26.36
CA PHE A 558 12.80 -19.16 -27.31
C PHE A 558 12.55 -18.65 -28.73
N THR A 559 13.62 -18.63 -29.53
CA THR A 559 13.56 -18.40 -30.98
C THR A 559 13.26 -19.71 -31.72
N ASP A 560 12.99 -19.61 -33.02
CA ASP A 560 12.77 -20.81 -33.85
C ASP A 560 14.09 -21.56 -34.15
N ASP A 561 15.23 -20.87 -34.05
CA ASP A 561 16.56 -21.43 -34.25
C ASP A 561 17.59 -20.74 -33.33
N SER A 562 18.46 -21.53 -32.69
CA SER A 562 19.54 -21.06 -31.81
C SER A 562 20.50 -22.20 -31.45
N ASP A 563 21.80 -21.89 -31.46
CA ASP A 563 22.86 -22.78 -30.96
C ASP A 563 23.08 -22.63 -29.43
N ASP A 564 22.85 -21.44 -28.89
CA ASP A 564 23.13 -21.11 -27.47
C ASP A 564 21.91 -21.31 -26.57
N PHE A 565 20.72 -20.99 -27.07
CA PHE A 565 19.47 -21.03 -26.33
C PHE A 565 18.61 -22.22 -26.74
N ALA A 566 17.73 -22.65 -25.84
CA ALA A 566 16.67 -23.57 -26.17
C ALA A 566 15.72 -22.91 -27.18
N THR A 567 15.31 -23.64 -28.20
CA THR A 567 14.39 -23.17 -29.24
C THR A 567 12.94 -23.43 -28.84
N ARG A 568 12.00 -22.78 -29.54
CA ARG A 568 10.57 -23.08 -29.41
C ARG A 568 10.28 -24.57 -29.66
N GLY A 569 10.96 -25.17 -30.64
CA GLY A 569 10.86 -26.60 -30.94
C GLY A 569 11.33 -27.48 -29.79
N ASP A 570 12.44 -27.12 -29.13
CA ASP A 570 12.94 -27.85 -27.97
C ASP A 570 11.94 -27.82 -26.80
N TYR A 571 11.34 -26.65 -26.52
CA TYR A 571 10.36 -26.52 -25.46
C TYR A 571 9.05 -27.26 -25.77
N ILE A 572 8.59 -27.22 -27.03
CA ILE A 572 7.41 -27.99 -27.47
C ILE A 572 7.66 -29.50 -27.29
N ALA A 573 8.83 -30.00 -27.68
CA ALA A 573 9.21 -31.40 -27.47
C ALA A 573 9.23 -31.77 -25.98
N PHE A 574 9.68 -30.86 -25.11
CA PHE A 574 9.61 -31.03 -23.66
C PHE A 574 8.16 -31.10 -23.15
N LEU A 575 7.27 -30.24 -23.63
CA LEU A 575 5.84 -30.31 -23.28
C LEU A 575 5.19 -31.62 -23.75
N ASP A 576 5.57 -32.13 -24.92
CA ASP A 576 5.12 -33.45 -25.41
C ASP A 576 5.57 -34.59 -24.50
N HIS A 577 6.83 -34.54 -24.04
CA HIS A 577 7.36 -35.50 -23.07
C HIS A 577 6.64 -35.44 -21.72
N VAL A 578 6.39 -34.23 -21.20
CA VAL A 578 5.62 -34.01 -19.98
C VAL A 578 4.20 -34.56 -20.10
N ALA A 579 3.51 -34.28 -21.21
CA ALA A 579 2.18 -34.81 -21.47
C ALA A 579 2.17 -36.35 -21.51
N LYS A 580 3.17 -36.96 -22.17
CA LYS A 580 3.33 -38.43 -22.20
C LYS A 580 3.50 -39.03 -20.80
N LEU A 581 4.31 -38.42 -19.93
CA LEU A 581 4.49 -38.88 -18.55
C LEU A 581 3.20 -38.75 -17.73
N ARG A 582 2.44 -37.67 -17.93
CA ARG A 582 1.14 -37.47 -17.31
C ARG A 582 0.13 -38.52 -17.76
N ASP A 583 0.02 -38.74 -19.06
CA ASP A 583 -0.94 -39.68 -19.64
C ASP A 583 -0.62 -41.13 -19.25
N ALA A 584 0.64 -41.43 -18.95
CA ALA A 584 1.08 -42.69 -18.36
C ALA A 584 0.80 -42.79 -16.83
N GLY A 585 0.20 -41.79 -16.21
CA GLY A 585 -0.07 -41.74 -14.77
C GLY A 585 1.17 -41.57 -13.89
N ARG A 586 2.33 -41.24 -14.48
CA ARG A 586 3.61 -41.13 -13.76
C ARG A 586 3.89 -39.71 -13.26
N LEU A 587 3.20 -38.71 -13.78
CA LEU A 587 3.42 -37.31 -13.43
C LEU A 587 2.08 -36.56 -13.32
N LYS A 588 1.92 -35.72 -12.31
CA LYS A 588 0.84 -34.73 -12.21
C LYS A 588 1.40 -33.35 -12.49
N VAL A 589 0.84 -32.68 -13.50
CA VAL A 589 1.21 -31.30 -13.83
C VAL A 589 0.25 -30.36 -13.11
N LEU A 590 0.80 -29.57 -12.20
CA LEU A 590 0.08 -28.79 -11.21
C LEU A 590 0.49 -27.32 -11.29
N THR A 591 -0.43 -26.43 -10.95
CA THR A 591 -0.08 -25.03 -10.70
C THR A 591 0.84 -24.93 -9.48
N LEU A 592 1.61 -23.84 -9.36
CA LEU A 592 2.56 -23.69 -8.26
C LEU A 592 1.89 -23.81 -6.87
N PRO A 593 0.72 -23.19 -6.60
CA PRO A 593 0.00 -23.39 -5.35
C PRO A 593 -0.44 -24.84 -5.10
N GLN A 594 -0.90 -25.55 -6.14
CA GLN A 594 -1.30 -26.96 -6.02
C GLN A 594 -0.10 -27.85 -5.70
N LEU A 595 1.03 -27.66 -6.38
CA LEU A 595 2.24 -28.45 -6.13
C LEU A 595 2.76 -28.22 -4.69
N ALA A 596 2.70 -26.97 -4.22
CA ALA A 596 3.15 -26.60 -2.88
C ALA A 596 2.40 -27.37 -1.79
N ILE A 597 1.10 -27.62 -1.96
CA ILE A 597 0.29 -28.34 -0.95
C ILE A 597 0.09 -29.83 -1.26
N ALA A 598 0.59 -30.32 -2.39
CA ALA A 598 0.41 -31.71 -2.79
C ALA A 598 1.04 -32.69 -1.77
N THR A 599 0.47 -33.88 -1.61
CA THR A 599 1.01 -34.93 -0.71
C THR A 599 1.13 -36.28 -1.38
#